data_AF-A0A1J0P9Y1-F1
#
_entry.id   AF-A0A1J0P9Y1-F1
#
_cell.length_a   1.000
_cell.length_b   1.000
_cell.length_c   1.000
_cell.angle_alpha   90.00
_cell.angle_beta   90.00
_cell.angle_gamma   90.00
#
_symmetry.space_group_name_H-M   'P 1'
#
loop_
_entity.id
_entity.type
_entity.pdbx_description
1 polymer ?
#
loop_
_entity_poly.entity_id
_entity_poly.type
_entity_poly.pdbx_seq_one_letter_code
_entity_poly.pdbx_strand_id
1 'polypeptide(L)'
;MPKRSKLLGALLGLSLSLAGPGLQAAEQIVLVSGAFRRSIPVADFTHLAETGQARGLLADLLSLSRQDPAEVSKLLNQPVSLPLVLTSRLLGTRIGEVLLERLARIIAPLSAPQTGVPALRAAVILGLHAGDGTITPVGFLQAYPVNELAISLPALVALADKASSIADLVRFFSESPLDGLREEAEPPAQPKEP
;
A
#
# COMPACT_ATOMS: atom_id res chain seq x y z
N MET A 1 -19.12 -75.08 2.74
CA MET A 1 -18.32 -74.29 3.70
C MET A 1 -16.84 -74.61 3.48
N PRO A 2 -15.85 -73.73 3.70
CA PRO A 2 -15.54 -72.35 3.25
C PRO A 2 -14.38 -72.35 2.21
N LYS A 3 -14.07 -71.31 1.42
CA LYS A 3 -13.17 -70.16 1.73
C LYS A 3 -13.22 -69.21 0.50
N ARG A 4 -13.85 -68.03 0.61
CA ARG A 4 -13.31 -66.74 1.08
C ARG A 4 -12.24 -66.12 0.15
N SER A 5 -12.77 -65.29 -0.76
CA SER A 5 -12.27 -63.98 -1.22
C SER A 5 -10.83 -63.86 -1.71
N LYS A 6 -10.66 -63.96 -3.04
CA LYS A 6 -9.55 -63.34 -3.80
C LYS A 6 -10.02 -62.05 -4.44
N LEU A 7 -10.28 -61.00 -3.66
CA LEU A 7 -10.54 -59.65 -4.18
C LEU A 7 -10.10 -58.63 -3.12
N LEU A 8 -8.78 -58.47 -2.93
CA LEU A 8 -8.21 -57.36 -2.16
C LEU A 8 -6.86 -57.00 -2.79
N GLY A 9 -6.93 -56.51 -4.01
CA GLY A 9 -5.80 -56.07 -4.81
C GLY A 9 -6.24 -54.93 -5.72
N ALA A 10 -6.83 -53.89 -5.13
CA ALA A 10 -7.16 -52.66 -5.84
C ALA A 10 -7.18 -51.51 -4.82
N LEU A 11 -6.53 -50.40 -5.19
CA LEU A 11 -6.73 -49.05 -4.63
C LEU A 11 -6.08 -48.72 -3.27
N LEU A 12 -4.76 -48.87 -3.16
CA LEU A 12 -3.95 -48.16 -2.14
C LEU A 12 -2.82 -47.31 -2.74
N GLY A 13 -3.00 -46.86 -3.98
CA GLY A 13 -2.16 -45.84 -4.59
C GLY A 13 -3.06 -44.72 -5.06
N LEU A 14 -2.70 -43.48 -4.71
CA LEU A 14 -3.25 -42.22 -5.21
C LEU A 14 -4.30 -41.50 -4.32
N SER A 15 -3.90 -41.12 -3.11
CA SER A 15 -4.53 -40.00 -2.39
C SER A 15 -3.52 -39.18 -1.59
N LEU A 16 -2.41 -38.81 -2.22
CA LEU A 16 -1.62 -37.65 -1.81
C LEU A 16 -1.93 -36.49 -2.77
N SER A 17 -3.14 -35.96 -2.68
CA SER A 17 -3.41 -34.59 -3.15
C SER A 17 -2.74 -33.65 -2.18
N LEU A 18 -1.48 -33.34 -2.47
CA LEU A 18 -0.75 -32.23 -1.87
C LEU A 18 -1.52 -30.95 -2.24
N ALA A 19 -2.44 -30.54 -1.36
CA ALA A 19 -2.86 -29.16 -1.30
C ALA A 19 -1.60 -28.36 -0.94
N GLY A 20 -0.92 -27.82 -1.96
CA GLY A 20 0.13 -26.86 -1.73
C GLY A 20 -0.47 -25.69 -0.93
N PRO A 21 0.28 -25.09 0.02
CA PRO A 21 -0.18 -23.86 0.64
C PRO A 21 -0.33 -22.87 -0.50
N GLY A 22 -1.58 -22.52 -0.83
CA GLY A 22 -1.85 -21.40 -1.71
C GLY A 22 -1.10 -20.22 -1.12
N LEU A 23 -0.20 -19.63 -1.89
CA LEU A 23 0.45 -18.39 -1.55
C LEU A 23 -0.68 -17.35 -1.53
N GLN A 24 -1.34 -17.23 -0.37
CA GLN A 24 -2.54 -16.45 -0.22
C GLN A 24 -2.11 -14.98 -0.18
N ALA A 25 -2.33 -14.32 -1.32
CA ALA A 25 -2.50 -12.89 -1.42
C ALA A 25 -3.31 -12.35 -0.24
N ALA A 26 -3.15 -11.07 0.11
CA ALA A 26 -4.10 -10.42 1.00
C ALA A 26 -5.52 -10.62 0.48
N GLU A 27 -6.32 -11.35 1.25
CA GLU A 27 -7.73 -11.56 0.96
C GLU A 27 -8.52 -10.35 1.47
N GLN A 28 -8.03 -9.72 2.53
CA GLN A 28 -8.73 -8.67 3.26
C GLN A 28 -7.81 -7.51 3.66
N ILE A 29 -8.29 -6.29 3.46
CA ILE A 29 -7.74 -5.06 4.01
C ILE A 29 -8.57 -4.68 5.24
N VAL A 30 -7.92 -4.61 6.39
CA VAL A 30 -8.56 -4.30 7.68
C VAL A 30 -8.22 -2.88 8.07
N LEU A 31 -9.20 -1.98 8.03
CA LEU A 31 -9.08 -0.62 8.53
C LEU A 31 -9.14 -0.63 10.05
N VAL A 32 -8.09 -0.13 10.72
CA VAL A 32 -7.94 -0.18 12.18
C VAL A 32 -7.89 1.23 12.77
N SER A 33 -8.71 1.48 13.80
CA SER A 33 -8.65 2.67 14.66
C SER A 33 -9.10 2.32 16.08
N GLY A 34 -8.15 2.08 16.99
CA GLY A 34 -8.47 1.61 18.35
C GLY A 34 -9.26 0.29 18.33
N ALA A 35 -10.47 0.29 18.90
CA ALA A 35 -11.36 -0.88 18.89
C ALA A 35 -12.12 -1.06 17.56
N PHE A 36 -12.13 -0.03 16.69
CA PHE A 36 -12.78 -0.09 15.40
C PHE A 36 -11.94 -0.91 14.42
N ARG A 37 -12.57 -1.93 13.82
CA ARG A 37 -12.00 -2.77 12.75
C ARG A 37 -13.05 -3.03 11.69
N ARG A 38 -12.74 -2.70 10.43
CA ARG A 38 -13.59 -3.03 9.28
C ARG A 38 -12.76 -3.66 8.18
N SER A 39 -13.17 -4.84 7.74
CA SER A 39 -12.51 -5.58 6.67
C SER A 39 -13.17 -5.28 5.34
N ILE A 40 -12.35 -5.06 4.32
CA ILE A 40 -12.77 -4.89 2.92
C ILE A 40 -11.99 -5.93 2.10
N PRO A 41 -12.65 -6.78 1.32
CA PRO A 41 -11.97 -7.74 0.47
C PRO A 41 -11.04 -7.05 -0.53
N VAL A 42 -9.84 -7.59 -0.74
CA VAL A 42 -8.95 -7.11 -1.83
C VAL A 42 -9.63 -7.27 -3.19
N ALA A 43 -10.49 -8.29 -3.35
CA ALA A 43 -11.32 -8.49 -4.53
C ALA A 43 -12.22 -7.29 -4.86
N ASP A 44 -12.63 -6.48 -3.89
CA ASP A 44 -13.43 -5.28 -4.15
C ASP A 44 -12.58 -4.14 -4.71
N PHE A 45 -11.32 -4.05 -4.31
CA PHE A 45 -10.35 -3.12 -4.93
C PHE A 45 -9.98 -3.56 -6.34
N THR A 46 -9.84 -4.87 -6.58
CA THR A 46 -9.66 -5.43 -7.93
C THR A 46 -10.85 -5.15 -8.82
N HIS A 47 -12.07 -5.39 -8.32
CA HIS A 47 -13.29 -5.06 -9.05
C HIS A 47 -13.38 -3.57 -9.40
N LEU A 48 -13.05 -2.68 -8.46
CA LEU A 48 -12.99 -1.24 -8.71
C LEU A 48 -11.93 -0.89 -9.76
N ALA A 49 -10.74 -1.50 -9.69
CA ALA A 49 -9.68 -1.30 -10.67
C ALA A 49 -10.12 -1.76 -12.08
N GLU A 50 -10.79 -2.90 -12.21
CA GLU A 50 -11.18 -3.45 -13.52
C GLU A 50 -12.40 -2.76 -14.12
N THR A 51 -13.40 -2.45 -13.30
CA THR A 51 -14.73 -1.99 -13.78
C THR A 51 -14.97 -0.50 -13.60
N GLY A 52 -14.16 0.18 -12.78
CA GLY A 52 -14.42 1.55 -12.33
C GLY A 52 -15.57 1.67 -11.32
N GLN A 53 -16.16 0.55 -10.88
CA GLN A 53 -17.30 0.54 -9.97
C GLN A 53 -16.92 -0.05 -8.61
N ALA A 54 -17.20 0.72 -7.55
CA ALA A 54 -17.03 0.26 -6.18
C ALA A 54 -18.27 -0.51 -5.71
N ARG A 55 -18.07 -1.42 -4.75
CA ARG A 55 -19.15 -2.23 -4.16
C ARG A 55 -18.94 -2.45 -2.67
N GLY A 56 -20.01 -2.83 -1.96
CA GLY A 56 -19.99 -3.11 -0.53
C GLY A 56 -19.46 -1.96 0.31
N LEU A 57 -18.68 -2.28 1.35
CA LEU A 57 -18.10 -1.28 2.25
C LEU A 57 -17.15 -0.31 1.54
N LEU A 58 -16.51 -0.72 0.44
CA LEU A 58 -15.65 0.17 -0.34
C LEU A 58 -16.48 1.29 -0.99
N ALA A 59 -17.66 0.98 -1.52
CA ALA A 59 -18.56 1.99 -2.10
C ALA A 59 -19.02 3.00 -1.05
N ASP A 60 -19.42 2.51 0.14
CA ASP A 60 -19.85 3.37 1.25
C ASP A 60 -18.73 4.32 1.69
N LEU A 61 -17.48 3.82 1.75
CA LEU A 61 -16.32 4.63 2.11
C LEU A 61 -15.99 5.68 1.06
N LEU A 62 -16.02 5.35 -0.23
CA LEU A 62 -15.78 6.32 -1.29
C LEU A 62 -16.85 7.41 -1.30
N SER A 63 -18.12 7.04 -1.09
CA SER A 63 -19.22 8.00 -0.97
C SER A 63 -19.03 8.93 0.24
N LEU A 64 -18.74 8.38 1.41
CA LEU A 64 -18.50 9.15 2.64
C LEU A 64 -17.31 10.12 2.51
N SER A 65 -16.25 9.67 1.84
CA SER A 65 -15.03 10.47 1.60
C SER A 65 -15.12 11.38 0.37
N ARG A 66 -16.28 11.42 -0.31
CA ARG A 66 -16.51 12.23 -1.53
C ARG A 66 -15.47 11.95 -2.62
N GLN A 67 -15.05 10.69 -2.76
CA GLN A 67 -14.12 10.23 -3.78
C GLN A 67 -14.89 9.70 -4.98
N ASP A 68 -14.43 10.04 -6.19
CA ASP A 68 -14.95 9.48 -7.44
C ASP A 68 -14.36 8.07 -7.66
N PRO A 69 -15.18 7.01 -7.73
CA PRO A 69 -14.71 5.65 -8.03
C PRO A 69 -13.86 5.56 -9.30
N ALA A 70 -14.15 6.36 -10.33
CA ALA A 70 -13.39 6.33 -11.59
C ALA A 70 -11.96 6.85 -11.39
N GLU A 71 -11.78 7.92 -10.62
CA GLU A 71 -10.46 8.46 -10.31
C GLU A 71 -9.66 7.50 -9.41
N VAL A 72 -10.32 6.89 -8.42
CA VAL A 72 -9.68 5.87 -7.57
C VAL A 72 -9.28 4.65 -8.40
N SER A 73 -10.11 4.22 -9.34
CA SER A 73 -9.79 3.12 -10.26
C SER A 73 -8.54 3.43 -11.11
N LYS A 74 -8.41 4.65 -11.63
CA LYS A 74 -7.18 5.08 -12.34
C LYS A 74 -5.96 4.99 -11.44
N LEU A 75 -6.06 5.48 -10.21
CA LEU A 75 -4.96 5.42 -9.24
C LEU A 75 -4.57 3.97 -8.90
N LEU A 76 -5.55 3.09 -8.71
CA LEU A 76 -5.31 1.66 -8.41
C LEU A 76 -4.61 0.92 -9.55
N ASN A 77 -4.79 1.38 -10.80
CA ASN A 77 -4.16 0.82 -11.99
C ASN A 77 -2.89 1.54 -12.42
N GLN A 78 -2.50 2.64 -11.75
CA GLN A 78 -1.33 3.41 -12.14
C GLN A 78 -0.06 2.55 -12.02
N PRO A 79 0.61 2.21 -13.15
CA PRO A 79 1.79 1.37 -13.10
C PRO A 79 2.99 2.20 -12.69
N VAL A 80 3.85 1.59 -11.88
CA VAL A 80 5.19 2.10 -11.57
C VAL A 80 6.20 1.08 -12.09
N SER A 81 7.02 1.49 -13.05
CA SER A 81 8.11 0.65 -13.55
C SER A 81 9.34 0.81 -12.68
N LEU A 82 9.79 -0.29 -12.08
CA LEU A 82 10.95 -0.30 -11.19
C LEU A 82 11.82 -1.52 -11.54
N PRO A 83 13.12 -1.33 -11.86
CA PRO A 83 14.00 -2.46 -12.16
C PRO A 83 14.11 -3.41 -10.97
N LEU A 84 13.56 -4.63 -11.09
CA LEU A 84 13.41 -5.60 -9.99
C LEU A 84 14.70 -5.81 -9.19
N VAL A 85 15.83 -5.96 -9.87
CA VAL A 85 17.15 -6.17 -9.23
C VAL A 85 17.58 -4.96 -8.40
N LEU A 86 17.37 -3.74 -8.93
CA LEU A 86 17.72 -2.51 -8.21
C LEU A 86 16.78 -2.30 -7.02
N THR A 87 15.48 -2.52 -7.21
CA THR A 87 14.49 -2.42 -6.14
C THR A 87 14.79 -3.40 -5.03
N SER A 88 15.05 -4.66 -5.34
CA SER A 88 15.38 -5.69 -4.35
C SER A 88 16.64 -5.31 -3.55
N ARG A 89 17.69 -4.84 -4.23
CA ARG A 89 18.91 -4.36 -3.56
C ARG A 89 18.64 -3.14 -2.68
N LEU A 90 17.91 -2.14 -3.18
CA LEU A 90 17.57 -0.92 -2.45
C LEU A 90 16.78 -1.23 -1.19
N LEU A 91 15.75 -2.08 -1.28
CA LEU A 91 14.92 -2.51 -0.15
C LEU A 91 15.68 -3.36 0.88
N GLY A 92 16.84 -3.92 0.51
CA GLY A 92 17.75 -4.63 1.42
C GLY A 92 18.83 -3.72 2.05
N THR A 93 18.91 -2.45 1.66
CA THR A 93 19.84 -1.50 2.30
C THR A 93 19.27 -0.95 3.60
N ARG A 94 20.13 -0.34 4.44
CA ARG A 94 19.70 0.35 5.66
C ARG A 94 18.69 1.47 5.40
N ILE A 95 18.88 2.24 4.32
CA ILE A 95 17.93 3.31 3.96
C ILE A 95 16.59 2.75 3.50
N GLY A 96 16.62 1.65 2.73
CA GLY A 96 15.41 0.91 2.34
C GLY A 96 14.66 0.35 3.54
N GLU A 97 15.39 -0.26 4.50
CA GLU A 97 14.82 -0.76 5.75
C GLU A 97 14.06 0.34 6.51
N VAL A 98 14.69 1.51 6.71
CA VAL A 98 14.07 2.65 7.41
C VAL A 98 12.80 3.14 6.70
N LEU A 99 12.79 3.17 5.37
CA LEU A 99 11.59 3.50 4.59
C LEU A 99 10.48 2.46 4.82
N LEU A 100 10.83 1.18 4.77
CA LEU A 100 9.90 0.08 5.01
C LEU A 100 9.37 0.08 6.45
N GLU A 101 10.20 0.38 7.44
CA GLU A 101 9.80 0.55 8.85
C GLU A 101 8.78 1.69 9.00
N ARG A 102 8.98 2.79 8.27
CA ARG A 102 8.03 3.91 8.28
C ARG A 102 6.69 3.51 7.66
N LEU A 103 6.71 2.75 6.57
CA LEU A 103 5.49 2.20 5.95
C LEU A 103 4.83 1.14 6.84
N ALA A 104 5.62 0.32 7.54
CA ALA A 104 5.13 -0.74 8.44
C ALA A 104 4.32 -0.20 9.63
N ARG A 105 4.52 1.07 9.99
CA ARG A 105 3.67 1.75 10.99
C ARG A 105 2.27 2.08 10.48
N ILE A 106 2.09 2.14 9.16
CA ILE A 106 0.80 2.44 8.52
C ILE A 106 0.14 1.14 8.09
N ILE A 107 0.89 0.26 7.43
CA ILE A 107 0.39 -1.00 6.89
C ILE A 107 1.23 -2.19 7.35
N ALA A 108 0.60 -3.20 7.95
CA ALA A 108 1.28 -4.40 8.43
C ALA A 108 0.31 -5.59 8.50
N PRO A 109 0.80 -6.84 8.59
CA PRO A 109 -0.05 -7.99 8.85
C PRO A 109 -0.84 -7.82 10.15
N LEU A 110 -2.15 -8.05 10.13
CA LEU A 110 -3.00 -7.85 11.32
C LEU A 110 -2.57 -8.76 12.50
N SER A 111 -2.29 -10.03 12.18
CA SER A 111 -1.94 -11.05 13.19
C SER A 111 -0.46 -11.03 13.60
N ALA A 112 0.42 -10.40 12.81
CA ALA A 112 1.86 -10.34 13.08
C ALA A 112 2.46 -8.98 12.69
N PRO A 113 2.15 -7.89 13.42
CA PRO A 113 2.63 -6.55 13.07
C PRO A 113 4.15 -6.43 13.00
N GLN A 114 4.87 -7.23 13.81
CA GLN A 114 6.34 -7.30 13.83
C GLN A 114 6.96 -7.78 12.52
N THR A 115 6.18 -8.44 11.65
CA THR A 115 6.64 -8.87 10.31
C THR A 115 6.25 -7.87 9.22
N GLY A 116 5.89 -6.62 9.56
CA GLY A 116 5.49 -5.59 8.60
C GLY A 116 6.56 -5.30 7.55
N VAL A 117 7.82 -5.11 7.96
CA VAL A 117 8.94 -4.83 7.03
C VAL A 117 9.19 -5.99 6.05
N PRO A 118 9.39 -7.25 6.51
CA PRO A 118 9.57 -8.35 5.58
C PRO A 118 8.35 -8.59 4.68
N ALA A 119 7.12 -8.40 5.18
CA ALA A 119 5.90 -8.51 4.38
C ALA A 119 5.82 -7.44 3.29
N LEU A 120 6.14 -6.18 3.61
CA LEU A 120 6.20 -5.09 2.64
C LEU A 120 7.24 -5.33 1.55
N ARG A 121 8.45 -5.75 1.94
CA ARG A 121 9.51 -6.08 0.99
C ARG A 121 9.07 -7.19 0.04
N ALA A 122 8.52 -8.26 0.60
CA ALA A 122 8.04 -9.39 -0.19
C ALA A 122 6.92 -8.95 -1.15
N ALA A 123 5.95 -8.17 -0.69
CA ALA A 123 4.85 -7.68 -1.52
C ALA A 123 5.35 -6.86 -2.72
N VAL A 124 6.35 -5.99 -2.54
CA VAL A 124 6.94 -5.23 -3.65
C VAL A 124 7.68 -6.14 -4.63
N ILE A 125 8.50 -7.07 -4.14
CA ILE A 125 9.28 -7.99 -5.00
C ILE A 125 8.35 -8.93 -5.76
N LEU A 126 7.36 -9.52 -5.10
CA LEU A 126 6.37 -10.41 -5.70
C LEU A 126 5.48 -9.67 -6.69
N GLY A 127 5.05 -8.45 -6.36
CA GLY A 127 4.23 -7.63 -7.24
C GLY A 127 4.99 -7.22 -8.50
N LEU A 128 6.25 -6.79 -8.37
CA LEU A 128 7.11 -6.50 -9.53
C LEU A 128 7.42 -7.74 -10.36
N HIS A 129 7.56 -8.90 -9.73
CA HIS A 129 7.78 -10.16 -10.45
C HIS A 129 6.52 -10.58 -11.23
N ALA A 130 5.33 -10.47 -10.63
CA ALA A 130 4.06 -10.80 -11.28
C ALA A 130 3.69 -9.82 -12.40
N GLY A 131 4.11 -8.56 -12.30
CA GLY A 131 3.86 -7.52 -13.30
C GLY A 131 5.03 -7.27 -14.26
N ASP A 132 5.94 -8.23 -14.44
CA ASP A 132 7.08 -8.16 -15.38
C ASP A 132 7.92 -6.86 -15.28
N GLY A 133 8.25 -6.45 -14.05
CA GLY A 133 9.01 -5.23 -13.76
C GLY A 133 8.16 -3.97 -13.61
N THR A 134 6.84 -4.13 -13.58
CA THR A 134 5.88 -3.08 -13.22
C THR A 134 5.06 -3.51 -12.01
N ILE A 135 4.65 -2.54 -11.19
CA ILE A 135 3.76 -2.78 -10.06
C ILE A 135 2.68 -1.70 -10.01
N THR A 136 1.43 -2.12 -9.85
CA THR A 136 0.29 -1.24 -9.59
C THR A 136 -0.11 -1.34 -8.11
N PRO A 137 -0.84 -0.36 -7.55
CA PRO A 137 -1.37 -0.49 -6.20
C PRO A 137 -2.23 -1.75 -5.99
N VAL A 138 -3.10 -2.10 -6.95
CA VAL A 138 -3.87 -3.34 -6.87
C VAL A 138 -2.98 -4.59 -6.94
N GLY A 139 -1.97 -4.58 -7.81
CA GLY A 139 -0.99 -5.68 -7.91
C GLY A 139 -0.17 -5.84 -6.63
N PHE A 140 0.17 -4.74 -5.95
CA PHE A 140 0.82 -4.78 -4.64
C PHE A 140 -0.07 -5.44 -3.58
N LEU A 141 -1.36 -5.09 -3.53
CA LEU A 141 -2.32 -5.69 -2.59
C LEU A 141 -2.48 -7.19 -2.85
N GLN A 142 -2.57 -7.59 -4.12
CA GLN A 142 -2.64 -9.00 -4.52
C GLN A 142 -1.33 -9.76 -4.25
N ALA A 143 -0.18 -9.10 -4.28
CA ALA A 143 1.10 -9.73 -4.00
C ALA A 143 1.46 -9.76 -2.50
N TYR A 144 0.65 -9.14 -1.63
CA TYR A 144 0.95 -9.03 -0.21
C TYR A 144 0.84 -10.41 0.47
N PRO A 145 1.88 -10.91 1.17
CA PRO A 145 2.03 -12.33 1.48
C PRO A 145 1.30 -12.80 2.77
N VAL A 146 0.15 -12.19 3.10
CA VAL A 146 -0.66 -12.57 4.27
C VAL A 146 -2.13 -12.28 3.99
N ASN A 147 -3.03 -13.04 4.61
CA ASN A 147 -4.47 -12.94 4.35
C ASN A 147 -5.10 -11.61 4.80
N GLU A 148 -4.58 -10.99 5.86
CA GLU A 148 -5.13 -9.78 6.46
C GLU A 148 -4.09 -8.66 6.56
N LEU A 149 -4.24 -7.66 5.71
CA LEU A 149 -3.45 -6.43 5.73
C LEU A 149 -4.14 -5.39 6.61
N ALA A 150 -3.58 -5.07 7.77
CA ALA A 150 -4.08 -3.98 8.60
C ALA A 150 -3.59 -2.62 8.07
N ILE A 151 -4.49 -1.64 7.98
CA ILE A 151 -4.18 -0.24 7.71
C ILE A 151 -4.59 0.59 8.92
N SER A 152 -3.61 1.25 9.53
CA SER A 152 -3.83 2.18 10.65
C SER A 152 -4.37 3.51 10.13
N LEU A 153 -5.65 3.78 10.38
CA LEU A 153 -6.28 5.05 10.01
C LEU A 153 -5.61 6.26 10.70
N PRO A 154 -5.29 6.21 12.02
CA PRO A 154 -4.59 7.33 12.66
C PRO A 154 -3.21 7.60 12.05
N ALA A 155 -2.46 6.55 11.70
CA ALA A 155 -1.15 6.71 11.08
C ALA A 155 -1.25 7.25 9.65
N LEU A 156 -2.29 6.86 8.91
CA LEU A 156 -2.57 7.35 7.56
C LEU A 156 -2.94 8.84 7.56
N VAL A 157 -3.83 9.27 8.46
CA VAL A 157 -4.19 10.69 8.63
C VAL A 157 -2.97 11.51 9.04
N ALA A 158 -2.20 11.03 10.02
CA ALA A 158 -0.97 11.71 10.44
C ALA A 158 0.09 11.80 9.33
N LEU A 159 0.07 10.89 8.35
CA LEU A 159 0.91 11.02 7.15
C LEU A 159 0.39 12.10 6.21
N ALA A 160 -0.92 12.15 5.97
CA ALA A 160 -1.56 13.16 5.13
C ALA A 160 -1.33 14.58 5.67
N ASP A 161 -1.50 14.79 6.98
CA ASP A 161 -1.28 16.09 7.64
C ASP A 161 0.18 16.57 7.53
N LYS A 162 1.13 15.62 7.56
CA LYS A 162 2.56 15.94 7.36
C LYS A 162 2.84 16.33 5.91
N ALA A 163 2.16 15.70 4.95
CA ALA A 163 2.35 16.01 3.54
C ALA A 163 1.81 17.40 3.18
N SER A 164 0.63 17.79 3.69
CA SER A 164 0.08 19.13 3.49
C SER A 164 0.98 20.20 4.10
N SER A 165 1.46 19.99 5.33
CA SER A 165 2.36 20.93 6.01
C SER A 165 3.64 21.22 5.22
N ILE A 166 4.20 20.23 4.53
CA ILE A 166 5.39 20.41 3.68
C ILE A 166 5.02 21.19 2.41
N ALA A 167 3.90 20.87 1.78
CA ALA A 167 3.43 21.59 0.59
C ALA A 167 3.16 23.08 0.89
N ASP A 168 2.54 23.37 2.03
CA ASP A 168 2.27 24.73 2.50
C ASP A 168 3.58 25.50 2.75
N LEU A 169 4.59 24.81 3.32
CA LEU A 169 5.90 25.41 3.54
C LEU A 169 6.62 25.74 2.23
N VAL A 170 6.63 24.82 1.27
CA VAL A 170 7.22 25.05 -0.06
C VAL A 170 6.50 26.20 -0.76
N ARG A 171 5.17 26.28 -0.67
CA ARG A 171 4.38 27.38 -1.21
C ARG A 171 4.73 28.72 -0.55
N PHE A 172 4.80 28.74 0.78
CA PHE A 172 5.16 29.93 1.55
C PHE A 172 6.53 30.51 1.11
N PHE A 173 7.54 29.66 0.95
CA PHE A 173 8.87 30.10 0.49
C PHE A 173 8.94 30.43 -1.00
N SER A 174 8.02 29.90 -1.82
CA SER A 174 7.97 30.19 -3.26
C SER A 174 7.18 31.47 -3.57
N GLU A 175 6.16 31.79 -2.78
CA GLU A 175 5.27 32.95 -2.97
C GLU A 175 5.66 34.16 -2.10
N SER A 176 6.51 34.00 -1.08
CA SER A 176 7.07 35.14 -0.33
C SER A 176 8.21 35.77 -1.13
N PRO A 177 8.04 36.97 -1.72
CA PRO A 177 9.17 37.68 -2.28
C PRO A 177 10.17 37.94 -1.16
N LEU A 178 11.47 37.78 -1.47
CA LEU A 178 12.58 38.24 -0.64
C LEU A 178 12.61 39.79 -0.51
N ASP A 179 11.47 40.47 -0.68
CA ASP A 179 11.33 41.93 -0.64
C ASP A 179 11.67 42.49 0.74
N GLY A 180 11.46 41.70 1.81
CA GLY A 180 11.89 42.05 3.16
C GLY A 180 13.42 42.16 3.34
N LEU A 181 14.23 41.75 2.36
CA LEU A 181 15.69 41.88 2.39
C LEU A 181 16.22 43.02 1.49
N ARG A 182 15.35 43.70 0.73
CA ARG A 182 15.73 44.80 -0.17
C ARG A 182 15.40 46.18 0.41
N GLU A 183 14.38 46.29 1.26
CA GLU A 183 13.99 47.57 1.86
C GLU A 183 14.99 48.10 2.90
N GLU A 184 15.83 47.26 3.52
CA GLU A 184 16.89 47.72 4.45
C GLU A 184 18.17 48.24 3.74
N ALA A 185 18.27 48.12 2.41
CA ALA A 185 19.47 48.46 1.67
C ALA A 185 19.46 49.86 1.02
N GLU A 186 18.39 50.64 1.17
CA GLU A 186 18.32 52.00 0.64
C GLU A 186 18.45 53.05 1.77
N PRO A 187 19.57 53.80 1.85
CA PRO A 187 19.74 54.81 2.89
C PRO A 187 18.76 55.97 2.64
N PRO A 188 18.18 56.57 3.68
CA PRO A 188 17.21 57.65 3.53
C PRO A 188 17.85 58.86 2.83
N ALA A 189 17.20 59.34 1.76
CA ALA A 189 17.60 60.55 1.05
C ALA A 189 17.58 61.76 2.00
N GLN A 190 18.72 62.45 2.10
CA GLN A 190 18.88 63.61 2.96
C GLN A 190 17.98 64.77 2.51
N PRO A 191 17.29 65.48 3.42
CA PRO A 191 16.50 66.65 3.07
C PRO A 191 17.42 67.79 2.58
N LYS A 192 17.07 68.40 1.44
CA LYS A 192 17.64 69.70 1.05
C LYS A 192 17.02 70.78 1.93
N GLU A 193 17.83 71.41 2.77
CA GLU A 193 17.43 72.64 3.47
C GLU A 193 17.41 73.85 2.52
N PRO A 194 16.55 74.85 2.79
CA PRO A 194 16.27 75.99 1.91
C PRO A 194 17.41 77.00 1.76
#